data_AF-A0A351WXY3-F1
#
_entry.id   AF-A0A351WXY3-F1
#
_cell.length_a   1.000
_cell.length_b   1.000
_cell.length_c   1.000
_cell.angle_alpha   90.00
_cell.angle_beta   90.00
_cell.angle_gamma   90.00
#
_symmetry.space_group_name_H-M   'P 1'
#
loop_
_entity.id
_entity.type
_entity.pdbx_description
1 polymer ?
#
loop_
_entity_poly.entity_id
_entity_poly.type
_entity_poly.pdbx_seq_one_letter_code
_entity_poly.pdbx_strand_id
1 'polypeptide(L)'
;MPKRDDIQWFKQQFAGQIESAVSGTPFCLDMVTAIACQETGNIWSVLRRQQLDVGRILELCVGDTLDTDRGRKAFPRTKEELISKRNGAEMFEIAHKALVEMAQYIEGYRSAAANKDKFCHGFGIFQYDLQFFLGEPDYFMQKRYADFGSCLEKCIVSLRGALARVGWQDKETLTEYEKACVAIAYNAGGFIPSKGLKQGYWDGTKYYGEAFFEYFRLCREVPPSGPVTEPPPGRAPVAPPSPVLASGTLYEVDVRSDPLRLRSEPEIDPRKPGANVLARLPDGQVVRAVSNKEVNGFLEVETSLNGARYRGFAAARYLVPASGPGEVPVPNPAPVPPTTGIVAVNLPSPPGKVTRRTEAADAHSLNEPGQPDRKGATAGDLRSDIAGIIRWLAVDAPAHLRYQPRQQTTFCNIYAHDFCHLAGAYLPRVWWTPGAIERLAVGEQVRPLLNNTVEEQRANDLFRWLRDFGIRFGWRQTGSLTKLQLEVNQGALGVIVARRREDARPGHVVVVVPETNEERARRNGSGDVVAPLQSQAGSRNFRYGTGRPDWWKGDQFADSGFWLHL
;
A
#
# COMPACT_ATOMS: atom_id res chain seq x y z
N MET A 1 -3.76 21.13 -1.57
CA MET A 1 -3.91 19.73 -2.00
C MET A 1 -5.38 19.33 -1.90
N PRO A 2 -5.95 18.65 -2.91
CA PRO A 2 -7.33 18.18 -2.89
C PRO A 2 -7.62 17.27 -1.69
N LYS A 3 -8.78 17.48 -1.06
CA LYS A 3 -9.36 16.60 -0.04
C LYS A 3 -10.54 15.80 -0.62
N ARG A 4 -11.19 14.98 0.20
CA ARG A 4 -12.32 14.13 -0.24
C ARG A 4 -13.43 14.92 -0.94
N ASP A 5 -13.86 16.05 -0.37
CA ASP A 5 -14.91 16.88 -0.98
C ASP A 5 -14.49 17.48 -2.32
N ASP A 6 -13.21 17.78 -2.49
CA ASP A 6 -12.67 18.29 -3.75
C ASP A 6 -12.68 17.17 -4.81
N ILE A 7 -12.27 15.96 -4.43
CA ILE A 7 -12.32 14.76 -5.28
C ILE A 7 -13.77 14.43 -5.67
N GLN A 8 -14.70 14.49 -4.72
CA GLN A 8 -16.12 14.24 -5.01
C GLN A 8 -16.65 15.28 -6.00
N TRP A 9 -16.37 16.57 -5.78
CA TRP A 9 -16.77 17.62 -6.72
C TRP A 9 -16.23 17.34 -8.12
N PHE A 10 -14.94 16.97 -8.25
CA PHE A 10 -14.35 16.65 -9.54
C PHE A 10 -15.09 15.48 -10.22
N LYS A 11 -15.37 14.41 -9.48
CA LYS A 11 -16.11 13.25 -10.00
C LYS A 11 -17.54 13.60 -10.40
N GLN A 12 -18.23 14.45 -9.63
CA GLN A 12 -19.57 14.93 -9.98
C GLN A 12 -19.59 15.66 -11.32
N GLN A 13 -18.56 16.48 -11.59
CA GLN A 13 -18.49 17.23 -12.85
C GLN A 13 -18.11 16.35 -14.04
N PHE A 14 -17.19 15.39 -13.85
CA PHE A 14 -16.44 14.82 -14.97
C PHE A 14 -16.51 13.30 -15.11
N ALA A 15 -17.13 12.56 -14.17
CA ALA A 15 -17.10 11.08 -14.18
C ALA A 15 -17.62 10.49 -15.49
N GLY A 16 -18.77 10.95 -16.00
CA GLY A 16 -19.36 10.41 -17.22
C GLY A 16 -18.47 10.58 -18.46
N GLN A 17 -17.79 11.73 -18.60
CA GLN A 17 -16.84 11.96 -19.71
C GLN A 17 -15.61 11.05 -19.57
N ILE A 18 -15.09 10.89 -18.35
CA ILE A 18 -13.94 10.03 -18.07
C ILE A 18 -14.27 8.56 -18.34
N GLU A 19 -15.40 8.06 -17.82
CA GLU A 19 -15.84 6.68 -17.98
C GLU A 19 -16.02 6.31 -19.45
N SER A 20 -16.59 7.22 -20.25
CA SER A 20 -16.69 7.07 -21.70
C SER A 20 -15.31 6.96 -22.35
N ALA A 21 -14.38 7.86 -22.01
CA ALA A 21 -13.05 7.91 -22.63
C ALA A 21 -12.13 6.74 -22.25
N VAL A 22 -12.28 6.17 -21.05
CA VAL A 22 -11.46 5.03 -20.59
C VAL A 22 -12.09 3.67 -20.92
N SER A 23 -13.29 3.64 -21.48
CA SER A 23 -13.94 2.39 -21.90
C SER A 23 -13.06 1.58 -22.85
N GLY A 24 -12.93 0.28 -22.57
CA GLY A 24 -12.05 -0.63 -23.34
C GLY A 24 -10.55 -0.41 -23.12
N THR A 25 -10.15 0.40 -22.14
CA THR A 25 -8.75 0.58 -21.73
C THR A 25 -8.53 0.04 -20.32
N PRO A 26 -7.27 -0.22 -19.91
CA PRO A 26 -6.99 -0.62 -18.52
C PRO A 26 -7.07 0.53 -17.49
N PHE A 27 -7.41 1.75 -17.92
CA PHE A 27 -7.54 2.92 -17.06
C PHE A 27 -8.93 2.99 -16.42
N CYS A 28 -9.08 3.79 -15.37
CA CYS A 28 -10.37 3.95 -14.68
C CYS A 28 -10.57 5.38 -14.19
N LEU A 29 -11.80 5.71 -13.78
CA LEU A 29 -12.17 7.00 -13.22
C LEU A 29 -11.18 7.46 -12.14
N ASP A 30 -10.91 6.61 -11.14
CA ASP A 30 -10.02 6.93 -10.02
C ASP A 30 -8.59 7.26 -10.46
N MET A 31 -8.09 6.60 -11.51
CA MET A 31 -6.76 6.86 -12.04
C MET A 31 -6.69 8.25 -12.67
N VAL A 32 -7.67 8.61 -13.50
CA VAL A 32 -7.71 9.92 -14.17
C VAL A 32 -7.97 11.03 -13.15
N THR A 33 -8.84 10.82 -12.17
CA THR A 33 -9.05 11.76 -11.06
C THR A 33 -7.76 11.96 -10.25
N ALA A 34 -7.00 10.89 -9.96
CA ALA A 34 -5.74 11.02 -9.25
C ALA A 34 -4.68 11.81 -10.04
N ILE A 35 -4.63 11.65 -11.37
CA ILE A 35 -3.79 12.49 -12.24
C ILE A 35 -4.25 13.94 -12.15
N ALA A 36 -5.54 14.25 -12.29
CA ALA A 36 -6.02 15.63 -12.14
C ALA A 36 -5.70 16.24 -10.76
N CYS A 37 -5.76 15.44 -9.69
CA CYS A 37 -5.34 15.85 -8.35
C CYS A 37 -3.84 16.17 -8.30
N GLN A 38 -3.02 15.38 -8.98
CA GLN A 38 -1.58 15.53 -8.98
C GLN A 38 -1.11 16.70 -9.86
N GLU A 39 -1.72 16.90 -11.03
CA GLU A 39 -1.28 17.91 -12.01
C GLU A 39 -1.73 19.33 -11.65
N THR A 40 -3.01 19.51 -11.30
CA THR A 40 -3.58 20.85 -11.01
C THR A 40 -4.47 20.88 -9.76
N GLY A 41 -4.44 19.84 -8.93
CA GLY A 41 -5.27 19.74 -7.72
C GLY A 41 -5.12 20.90 -6.76
N ASN A 42 -3.91 21.44 -6.63
CA ASN A 42 -3.64 22.64 -5.84
C ASN A 42 -4.34 23.90 -6.38
N ILE A 43 -4.74 23.93 -7.65
CA ILE A 43 -5.42 25.05 -8.30
C ILE A 43 -6.94 24.85 -8.22
N TRP A 44 -7.49 23.81 -8.86
CA TRP A 44 -8.94 23.67 -8.97
C TRP A 44 -9.64 23.44 -7.63
N SER A 45 -8.97 22.83 -6.63
CA SER A 45 -9.55 22.69 -5.28
C SER A 45 -9.73 24.03 -4.56
N VAL A 46 -8.90 25.03 -4.87
CA VAL A 46 -9.07 26.40 -4.36
C VAL A 46 -10.17 27.11 -5.15
N LEU A 47 -10.13 27.05 -6.48
CA LEU A 47 -11.04 27.76 -7.38
C LEU A 47 -12.50 27.33 -7.22
N ARG A 48 -12.78 26.03 -7.01
CA ARG A 48 -14.16 25.53 -6.81
C ARG A 48 -14.88 26.15 -5.61
N ARG A 49 -14.15 26.80 -4.69
CA ARG A 49 -14.70 27.47 -3.51
C ARG A 49 -14.93 28.97 -3.73
N GLN A 50 -14.60 29.48 -4.92
CA GLN A 50 -14.69 30.90 -5.29
C GLN A 50 -15.95 31.24 -6.10
N GLN A 51 -16.94 30.34 -6.14
CA GLN A 51 -18.20 30.52 -6.91
C GLN A 51 -17.97 30.77 -8.42
N LEU A 52 -16.88 30.26 -8.97
CA LEU A 52 -16.60 30.29 -10.40
C LEU A 52 -17.39 29.19 -11.12
N ASP A 53 -17.81 29.46 -12.35
CA ASP A 53 -18.34 28.41 -13.23
C ASP A 53 -17.23 27.43 -13.61
N VAL A 54 -17.62 26.21 -13.99
CA VAL A 54 -16.68 25.12 -14.29
C VAL A 54 -15.75 25.47 -15.46
N GLY A 55 -16.25 26.19 -16.48
CA GLY A 55 -15.44 26.60 -17.63
C GLY A 55 -14.33 27.55 -17.21
N ARG A 56 -14.62 28.53 -16.35
CA ARG A 56 -13.61 29.42 -15.81
C ARG A 56 -12.59 28.71 -14.91
N ILE A 57 -13.03 27.72 -14.13
CA ILE A 57 -12.11 26.89 -13.35
C ILE A 57 -11.13 26.15 -14.27
N LEU A 58 -11.62 25.55 -15.36
CA LEU A 58 -10.78 24.83 -16.33
C LEU A 58 -9.79 25.75 -17.05
N GLU A 59 -10.23 26.94 -17.49
CA GLU A 59 -9.34 27.93 -18.13
C GLU A 59 -8.17 28.32 -17.21
N LEU A 60 -8.41 28.40 -15.91
CA LEU A 60 -7.41 28.77 -14.91
C LEU A 60 -6.57 27.59 -14.41
N CYS A 61 -6.82 26.37 -14.85
CA CYS A 61 -5.97 25.22 -14.58
C CYS A 61 -4.69 25.26 -15.44
N VAL A 62 -3.90 26.31 -15.25
CA VAL A 62 -2.61 26.54 -15.92
C VAL A 62 -1.51 26.65 -14.87
N GLY A 63 -0.28 26.31 -15.22
CA GLY A 63 0.81 26.22 -14.26
C GLY A 63 2.18 26.12 -14.93
N ASP A 64 3.16 25.66 -14.14
CA ASP A 64 4.59 25.56 -14.48
C ASP A 64 5.18 26.88 -15.03
N THR A 65 5.92 27.59 -14.17
CA THR A 65 6.58 28.87 -14.54
C THR A 65 8.11 28.75 -14.54
N LEU A 66 8.62 27.50 -14.59
CA LEU A 66 10.05 27.24 -14.54
C LEU A 66 10.68 27.51 -15.92
N ASP A 67 11.66 28.41 -15.95
CA ASP A 67 12.48 28.64 -17.14
C ASP A 67 13.82 27.88 -17.04
N THR A 68 14.71 28.10 -17.99
CA THR A 68 16.05 27.49 -18.01
C THR A 68 16.86 27.73 -16.74
N ASP A 69 16.67 28.88 -16.06
CA ASP A 69 17.35 29.24 -14.81
C ASP A 69 16.92 28.35 -13.63
N ARG A 70 15.78 27.67 -13.78
CA ARG A 70 15.23 26.70 -12.83
C ARG A 70 15.26 25.27 -13.37
N GLY A 71 16.03 25.02 -14.43
CA GLY A 71 16.32 23.67 -14.93
C GLY A 71 15.39 23.14 -16.02
N ARG A 72 14.49 23.97 -16.59
CA ARG A 72 13.68 23.57 -17.75
C ARG A 72 14.57 23.31 -18.96
N LYS A 73 14.39 22.13 -19.56
CA LYS A 73 15.09 21.71 -20.80
C LYS A 73 14.18 21.65 -22.02
N ALA A 74 12.87 21.47 -21.80
CA ALA A 74 11.88 21.42 -22.85
C ALA A 74 11.65 22.82 -23.46
N PHE A 75 11.24 22.86 -24.73
CA PHE A 75 10.79 24.11 -25.36
C PHE A 75 9.49 24.61 -24.70
N PRO A 76 9.25 25.93 -24.65
CA PRO A 76 10.25 26.99 -24.67
C PRO A 76 11.02 27.04 -23.34
N ARG A 77 12.29 27.42 -23.40
CA ARG A 77 13.16 27.59 -22.23
C ARG A 77 13.19 29.02 -21.71
N THR A 78 12.87 29.97 -22.59
CA THR A 78 12.73 31.41 -22.31
C THR A 78 11.62 32.01 -23.17
N LYS A 79 11.19 33.22 -22.82
CA LYS A 79 10.25 34.02 -23.62
C LYS A 79 10.75 34.26 -25.04
N GLU A 80 12.03 34.60 -25.20
CA GLU A 80 12.64 34.87 -26.51
C GLU A 80 12.58 33.63 -27.40
N GLU A 81 12.81 32.45 -26.82
CA GLU A 81 12.71 31.20 -27.57
C GLU A 81 11.28 30.94 -28.04
N LEU A 82 10.26 31.20 -27.21
CA LEU A 82 8.86 31.11 -27.62
C LEU A 82 8.53 32.09 -28.74
N ILE A 83 8.86 33.38 -28.58
CA ILE A 83 8.56 34.44 -29.53
C ILE A 83 9.25 34.21 -30.89
N SER A 84 10.40 33.52 -30.90
CA SER A 84 11.09 33.16 -32.15
C SER A 84 10.31 32.20 -33.06
N LYS A 85 9.24 31.57 -32.55
CA LYS A 85 8.40 30.63 -33.32
C LYS A 85 7.21 31.34 -33.95
N ARG A 86 6.66 30.69 -34.98
CA ARG A 86 5.40 31.13 -35.61
C ARG A 86 4.31 31.22 -34.54
N ASN A 87 3.59 32.36 -34.51
CA ASN A 87 2.57 32.70 -33.52
C ASN A 87 3.08 32.75 -32.06
N GLY A 88 4.39 32.74 -31.84
CA GLY A 88 4.99 32.69 -30.51
C GLY A 88 4.72 33.91 -29.64
N ALA A 89 4.67 35.11 -30.24
CA ALA A 89 4.31 36.34 -29.53
C ALA A 89 2.87 36.29 -28.99
N GLU A 90 1.92 35.86 -29.80
CA GLU A 90 0.52 35.71 -29.39
C GLU A 90 0.37 34.60 -28.33
N MET A 91 1.09 33.48 -28.49
CA MET A 91 1.12 32.42 -27.49
C MET A 91 1.69 32.91 -26.15
N PHE A 92 2.74 33.73 -26.17
CA PHE A 92 3.28 34.35 -24.97
C PHE A 92 2.22 35.20 -24.26
N GLU A 93 1.47 36.03 -24.99
CA GLU A 93 0.40 36.84 -24.40
C GLU A 93 -0.70 35.98 -23.77
N ILE A 94 -1.11 34.89 -24.44
CA ILE A 94 -2.07 33.92 -23.87
C ILE A 94 -1.52 33.32 -22.58
N ALA A 95 -0.27 32.84 -22.60
CA ALA A 95 0.37 32.17 -21.48
C ALA A 95 0.63 33.09 -20.28
N HIS A 96 1.06 34.33 -20.53
CA HIS A 96 1.28 35.34 -19.50
C HIS A 96 -0.05 35.82 -18.90
N LYS A 97 -1.06 36.07 -19.74
CA LYS A 97 -2.40 36.45 -19.26
C LYS A 97 -3.00 35.37 -18.38
N ALA A 98 -2.91 34.10 -18.78
CA ALA A 98 -3.41 32.98 -17.99
C ALA A 98 -2.70 32.89 -16.62
N LEU A 99 -1.38 33.09 -16.58
CA LEU A 99 -0.61 33.18 -15.33
C LEU A 99 -1.12 34.30 -14.41
N VAL A 100 -1.28 35.51 -14.96
CA VAL A 100 -1.72 36.69 -14.19
C VAL A 100 -3.13 36.47 -13.61
N GLU A 101 -4.05 35.93 -14.42
CA GLU A 101 -5.43 35.66 -13.98
C GLU A 101 -5.51 34.57 -12.92
N MET A 102 -4.79 33.46 -13.08
CA MET A 102 -4.76 32.36 -12.11
C MET A 102 -4.09 32.79 -10.79
N ALA A 103 -3.06 33.65 -10.85
CA ALA A 103 -2.37 34.17 -9.67
C ALA A 103 -3.22 35.09 -8.77
N GLN A 104 -4.37 35.58 -9.26
CA GLN A 104 -5.34 36.31 -8.42
C GLN A 104 -5.86 35.43 -7.28
N TYR A 105 -6.02 34.13 -7.57
CA TYR A 105 -6.57 33.15 -6.63
C TYR A 105 -5.50 32.29 -5.97
N ILE A 106 -4.41 31.99 -6.67
CA ILE A 106 -3.37 31.07 -6.20
C ILE A 106 -2.13 31.84 -5.78
N GLU A 107 -1.98 32.04 -4.46
CA GLU A 107 -0.94 32.86 -3.86
C GLU A 107 0.48 32.50 -4.33
N GLY A 108 0.77 31.19 -4.47
CA GLY A 108 2.09 30.69 -4.89
C GLY A 108 2.56 31.18 -6.26
N TYR A 109 1.65 31.68 -7.12
CA TYR A 109 1.99 32.17 -8.46
C TYR A 109 2.11 33.69 -8.55
N ARG A 110 1.77 34.46 -7.50
CA ARG A 110 1.80 35.93 -7.52
C ARG A 110 3.17 36.51 -7.86
N SER A 111 4.24 35.92 -7.31
CA SER A 111 5.60 36.37 -7.60
C SER A 111 5.98 36.16 -9.07
N ALA A 112 5.59 35.02 -9.66
CA ALA A 112 5.83 34.77 -11.07
C ALA A 112 5.00 35.72 -11.96
N ALA A 113 3.72 35.93 -11.63
CA ALA A 113 2.83 36.83 -12.37
C ALA A 113 3.29 38.30 -12.37
N ALA A 114 3.98 38.74 -11.32
CA ALA A 114 4.54 40.10 -11.26
C ALA A 114 5.71 40.31 -12.26
N ASN A 115 6.33 39.24 -12.74
CA ASN A 115 7.39 39.31 -13.74
C ASN A 115 6.80 39.24 -15.16
N LYS A 116 7.01 40.31 -15.94
CA LYS A 116 6.50 40.47 -17.32
C LYS A 116 7.11 39.51 -18.35
N ASP A 117 8.13 38.76 -17.98
CA ASP A 117 8.76 37.76 -18.85
C ASP A 117 8.39 36.33 -18.47
N LYS A 118 7.67 36.14 -17.35
CA LYS A 118 7.20 34.82 -16.91
C LYS A 118 5.86 34.48 -17.53
N PHE A 119 5.64 33.21 -17.83
CA PHE A 119 4.41 32.71 -18.42
C PHE A 119 4.20 31.24 -18.01
N CYS A 120 2.99 30.71 -18.21
CA CYS A 120 2.68 29.31 -17.98
C CYS A 120 3.25 28.41 -19.08
N HIS A 121 3.80 27.27 -18.69
CA HIS A 121 4.21 26.18 -19.58
C HIS A 121 3.26 25.00 -19.54
N GLY A 122 2.51 24.79 -18.45
CA GLY A 122 1.52 23.73 -18.32
C GLY A 122 0.10 24.25 -18.57
N PHE A 123 -0.64 23.61 -19.47
CA PHE A 123 -1.99 24.04 -19.86
C PHE A 123 -3.05 22.96 -19.62
N GLY A 124 -4.14 23.38 -18.99
CA GLY A 124 -5.31 22.56 -18.72
C GLY A 124 -5.16 21.68 -17.47
N ILE A 125 -6.27 21.04 -17.10
CA ILE A 125 -6.41 20.30 -15.84
C ILE A 125 -5.41 19.13 -15.69
N PHE A 126 -4.86 18.63 -16.80
CA PHE A 126 -3.83 17.58 -16.84
C PHE A 126 -2.43 18.08 -17.21
N GLN A 127 -2.20 19.41 -17.22
CA GLN A 127 -0.92 20.08 -17.50
C GLN A 127 -0.25 19.63 -18.81
N TYR A 128 -0.95 19.77 -19.94
CA TYR A 128 -0.34 19.54 -21.24
C TYR A 128 0.75 20.59 -21.52
N ASP A 129 1.98 20.13 -21.75
CA ASP A 129 3.17 21.00 -21.78
C ASP A 129 3.27 21.81 -23.08
N LEU A 130 3.66 23.08 -22.95
CA LEU A 130 3.80 24.04 -24.04
C LEU A 130 4.83 23.62 -25.10
N GLN A 131 5.69 22.64 -24.83
CA GLN A 131 6.58 22.07 -25.84
C GLN A 131 5.82 21.56 -27.08
N PHE A 132 4.58 21.11 -26.88
CA PHE A 132 3.73 20.59 -27.95
C PHE A 132 3.15 21.70 -28.85
N PHE A 133 3.30 22.99 -28.49
CA PHE A 133 2.93 24.11 -29.36
C PHE A 133 3.59 24.06 -30.73
N LEU A 134 4.79 23.47 -30.82
CA LEU A 134 5.50 23.30 -32.09
C LEU A 134 4.77 22.37 -33.08
N GLY A 135 4.06 21.35 -32.58
CA GLY A 135 3.31 20.40 -33.39
C GLY A 135 1.81 20.66 -33.41
N GLU A 136 1.27 21.30 -32.37
CA GLU A 136 -0.16 21.43 -32.11
C GLU A 136 -0.55 22.86 -31.66
N PRO A 137 -0.22 23.91 -32.44
CA PRO A 137 -0.44 25.29 -32.01
C PRO A 137 -1.92 25.59 -31.73
N ASP A 138 -2.84 25.05 -32.52
CA ASP A 138 -4.28 25.31 -32.41
C ASP A 138 -4.87 24.90 -31.05
N TYR A 139 -4.31 23.87 -30.38
CA TYR A 139 -4.75 23.47 -29.05
C TYR A 139 -4.62 24.64 -28.05
N PHE A 140 -3.51 25.37 -28.14
CA PHE A 140 -3.19 26.48 -27.26
C PHE A 140 -3.85 27.78 -27.74
N MET A 141 -3.75 28.09 -29.04
CA MET A 141 -4.27 29.34 -29.61
C MET A 141 -5.79 29.45 -29.50
N GLN A 142 -6.50 28.33 -29.66
CA GLN A 142 -7.97 28.28 -29.53
C GLN A 142 -8.42 28.01 -28.09
N LYS A 143 -7.49 28.03 -27.12
CA LYS A 143 -7.74 27.76 -25.70
C LYS A 143 -8.49 26.44 -25.43
N ARG A 144 -8.22 25.40 -26.21
CA ARG A 144 -8.86 24.07 -26.01
C ARG A 144 -8.52 23.47 -24.64
N TYR A 145 -7.45 23.94 -24.00
CA TYR A 145 -7.11 23.59 -22.62
C TYR A 145 -8.15 24.05 -21.56
N ALA A 146 -9.10 24.92 -21.93
CA ALA A 146 -10.24 25.29 -21.08
C ALA A 146 -11.44 24.34 -21.24
N ASP A 147 -11.41 23.43 -22.22
CA ASP A 147 -12.41 22.39 -22.42
C ASP A 147 -11.94 21.06 -21.81
N PHE A 148 -12.79 20.46 -20.98
CA PHE A 148 -12.43 19.23 -20.27
C PHE A 148 -12.23 18.05 -21.24
N GLY A 149 -13.09 17.91 -22.26
CA GLY A 149 -13.01 16.82 -23.23
C GLY A 149 -11.70 16.85 -24.01
N SER A 150 -11.30 18.04 -24.48
CA SER A 150 -10.03 18.28 -25.17
C SER A 150 -8.83 17.97 -24.29
N CYS A 151 -8.86 18.35 -23.01
CA CYS A 151 -7.82 17.99 -22.04
C CYS A 151 -7.75 16.48 -21.81
N LEU A 152 -8.91 15.84 -21.66
CA LEU A 152 -9.03 14.40 -21.41
C LEU A 152 -8.48 13.60 -22.58
N GLU A 153 -8.76 13.99 -23.82
CA GLU A 153 -8.18 13.35 -25.01
C GLU A 153 -6.64 13.31 -24.95
N LYS A 154 -6.01 14.45 -24.65
CA LYS A 154 -4.54 14.54 -24.49
C LYS A 154 -4.02 13.68 -23.35
N CYS A 155 -4.74 13.64 -22.23
CA CYS A 155 -4.41 12.80 -21.09
C CYS A 155 -4.44 11.31 -21.48
N ILE A 156 -5.51 10.83 -22.14
CA ILE A 156 -5.64 9.43 -22.55
C ILE A 156 -4.57 9.02 -23.57
N VAL A 157 -4.28 9.87 -24.57
CA VAL A 157 -3.20 9.61 -25.53
C VAL A 157 -1.85 9.47 -24.80
N SER A 158 -1.57 10.37 -23.87
CA SER A 158 -0.33 10.37 -23.08
C SER A 158 -0.22 9.14 -22.17
N LEU A 159 -1.34 8.71 -21.58
CA LEU A 159 -1.42 7.50 -20.76
C LEU A 159 -1.20 6.23 -21.57
N ARG A 160 -1.76 6.14 -22.79
CA ARG A 160 -1.49 5.01 -23.70
C ARG A 160 -0.01 4.97 -24.09
N GLY A 161 0.59 6.13 -24.35
CA GLY A 161 2.04 6.24 -24.58
C GLY A 161 2.86 5.78 -23.37
N ALA A 162 2.46 6.17 -22.15
CA ALA A 162 3.10 5.74 -20.92
C ALA A 162 2.98 4.22 -20.70
N LEU A 163 1.80 3.65 -20.99
CA LEU A 163 1.53 2.22 -20.93
C LEU A 163 2.45 1.42 -21.87
N ALA A 164 2.66 1.92 -23.09
CA ALA A 164 3.60 1.32 -24.03
C ALA A 164 5.06 1.44 -23.56
N ARG A 165 5.47 2.59 -22.99
CA ARG A 165 6.83 2.79 -22.46
C ARG A 165 7.17 1.87 -21.29
N VAL A 166 6.17 1.46 -20.49
CA VAL A 166 6.35 0.44 -19.44
C VAL A 166 6.19 -1.00 -19.96
N GLY A 167 5.86 -1.19 -21.24
CA GLY A 167 5.74 -2.49 -21.90
C GLY A 167 4.45 -3.25 -21.58
N TRP A 168 3.36 -2.55 -21.26
CA TRP A 168 2.07 -3.16 -20.86
C TRP A 168 0.91 -2.81 -21.79
N GLN A 169 1.20 -2.46 -23.05
CA GLN A 169 0.18 -2.11 -24.04
C GLN A 169 -0.87 -3.21 -24.27
N ASP A 170 -0.50 -4.48 -24.05
CA ASP A 170 -1.36 -5.64 -24.27
C ASP A 170 -2.13 -6.05 -23.00
N LYS A 171 -1.99 -5.33 -21.88
CA LYS A 171 -2.72 -5.63 -20.65
C LYS A 171 -4.13 -5.05 -20.68
N GLU A 172 -5.12 -5.91 -20.52
CA GLU A 172 -6.53 -5.52 -20.38
C GLU A 172 -6.83 -4.88 -19.03
N THR A 173 -6.10 -5.28 -17.98
CA THR A 173 -6.28 -4.75 -16.62
C THR A 173 -4.93 -4.45 -15.97
N LEU A 174 -4.94 -3.45 -15.09
CA LEU A 174 -3.77 -3.08 -14.28
C LEU A 174 -4.13 -3.18 -12.81
N THR A 175 -3.23 -3.75 -12.03
CA THR A 175 -3.22 -3.59 -10.57
C THR A 175 -2.99 -2.13 -10.20
N GLU A 176 -3.28 -1.77 -8.95
CA GLU A 176 -3.13 -0.40 -8.46
C GLU A 176 -1.69 0.09 -8.51
N TYR A 177 -0.73 -0.80 -8.21
CA TYR A 177 0.69 -0.50 -8.32
C TYR A 177 1.09 -0.25 -9.78
N GLU A 178 0.59 -1.07 -10.72
CA GLU A 178 0.86 -0.88 -12.14
C GLU A 178 0.25 0.43 -12.67
N LYS A 179 -0.93 0.83 -12.21
CA LYS A 179 -1.49 2.16 -12.50
C LYS A 179 -0.55 3.29 -12.06
N ALA A 180 0.06 3.17 -10.88
CA ALA A 180 1.07 4.13 -10.44
C ALA A 180 2.36 4.09 -11.26
N CYS A 181 2.79 2.92 -11.74
CA CYS A 181 3.93 2.82 -12.65
C CYS A 181 3.65 3.55 -13.97
N VAL A 182 2.43 3.41 -14.51
CA VAL A 182 1.99 4.14 -15.71
C VAL A 182 1.92 5.64 -15.43
N ALA A 183 1.40 6.07 -14.28
CA ALA A 183 1.38 7.49 -13.90
C ALA A 183 2.79 8.09 -13.73
N ILE A 184 3.74 7.34 -13.17
CA ILE A 184 5.15 7.74 -13.14
C ILE A 184 5.70 7.89 -14.56
N ALA A 185 5.42 6.94 -15.45
CA ALA A 185 5.86 7.02 -16.85
C ALA A 185 5.16 8.14 -17.63
N TYR A 186 3.94 8.52 -17.25
CA TYR A 186 3.22 9.69 -17.74
C TYR A 186 3.97 10.98 -17.36
N ASN A 187 4.37 11.11 -16.09
CA ASN A 187 5.08 12.30 -15.59
C ASN A 187 6.56 12.38 -16.02
N ALA A 188 7.31 11.28 -15.88
CA ALA A 188 8.76 11.25 -15.99
C ALA A 188 9.27 10.70 -17.34
N GLY A 189 8.36 10.28 -18.24
CA GLY A 189 8.70 9.67 -19.52
C GLY A 189 9.14 8.20 -19.43
N GLY A 190 9.23 7.60 -18.25
CA GLY A 190 9.56 6.17 -18.08
C GLY A 190 9.42 5.71 -16.63
N PHE A 191 9.67 4.42 -16.40
CA PHE A 191 9.60 3.81 -15.07
C PHE A 191 10.79 2.89 -14.84
N ILE A 192 11.47 3.04 -13.70
CA ILE A 192 12.60 2.20 -13.28
C ILE A 192 12.13 1.28 -12.16
N PRO A 193 11.92 -0.03 -12.39
CA PRO A 193 11.29 -0.91 -11.39
C PRO A 193 11.98 -0.93 -10.02
N SER A 194 13.31 -0.92 -9.98
CA SER A 194 14.09 -0.95 -8.74
C SER A 194 13.87 0.26 -7.83
N LYS A 195 13.40 1.40 -8.36
CA LYS A 195 13.09 2.61 -7.58
C LYS A 195 11.66 2.62 -7.00
N GLY A 196 10.78 1.72 -7.46
CA GLY A 196 9.40 1.64 -6.99
C GLY A 196 8.64 2.97 -7.16
N LEU A 197 7.87 3.38 -6.15
CA LEU A 197 7.07 4.62 -6.23
C LEU A 197 7.90 5.91 -6.04
N LYS A 198 9.16 5.81 -5.62
CA LYS A 198 10.04 6.96 -5.33
C LYS A 198 10.66 7.52 -6.62
N GLN A 199 9.80 7.93 -7.57
CA GLN A 199 10.16 8.38 -8.92
C GLN A 199 9.25 9.51 -9.40
N GLY A 200 9.72 10.23 -10.42
CA GLY A 200 9.09 11.46 -10.92
C GLY A 200 9.53 12.69 -10.12
N TYR A 201 8.79 13.79 -10.29
CA TYR A 201 9.07 15.05 -9.61
C TYR A 201 9.11 14.87 -8.07
N TRP A 202 10.09 15.49 -7.42
CA TRP A 202 10.21 15.53 -5.95
C TRP A 202 9.77 16.90 -5.45
N ASP A 203 8.75 16.95 -4.60
CA ASP A 203 8.18 18.22 -4.11
C ASP A 203 8.86 18.78 -2.85
N GLY A 204 9.94 18.15 -2.39
CA GLY A 204 10.58 18.43 -1.11
C GLY A 204 10.21 17.41 -0.01
N THR A 205 9.13 16.67 -0.19
CA THR A 205 8.59 15.73 0.80
C THR A 205 8.23 14.36 0.24
N LYS A 206 7.73 14.28 -1.00
CA LYS A 206 7.31 13.05 -1.68
C LYS A 206 7.68 13.09 -3.16
N TYR A 207 7.91 11.90 -3.71
CA TYR A 207 8.00 11.73 -5.15
C TYR A 207 6.59 11.69 -5.76
N TYR A 208 6.46 12.10 -7.02
CA TYR A 208 5.23 12.04 -7.80
C TYR A 208 4.53 10.69 -7.68
N GLY A 209 5.27 9.58 -7.82
CA GLY A 209 4.69 8.23 -7.72
C GLY A 209 4.09 7.90 -6.36
N GLU A 210 4.65 8.43 -5.27
CA GLU A 210 4.09 8.28 -3.92
C GLU A 210 2.82 9.13 -3.76
N ALA A 211 2.85 10.38 -4.21
CA ALA A 211 1.72 11.30 -4.15
C ALA A 211 0.53 10.81 -5.01
N PHE A 212 0.80 10.39 -6.25
CA PHE A 212 -0.20 9.79 -7.13
C PHE A 212 -0.85 8.56 -6.48
N PHE A 213 -0.07 7.66 -5.89
CA PHE A 213 -0.62 6.44 -5.29
C PHE A 213 -1.51 6.74 -4.09
N GLU A 214 -1.14 7.72 -3.25
CA GLU A 214 -2.00 8.21 -2.16
C GLU A 214 -3.30 8.84 -2.69
N TYR A 215 -3.23 9.67 -3.75
CA TYR A 215 -4.44 10.22 -4.38
C TYR A 215 -5.32 9.14 -4.99
N PHE A 216 -4.72 8.16 -5.66
CA PHE A 216 -5.46 7.04 -6.25
C PHE A 216 -6.22 6.25 -5.19
N ARG A 217 -5.58 5.94 -4.06
CA ARG A 217 -6.23 5.30 -2.90
C ARG A 217 -7.40 6.14 -2.38
N LEU A 218 -7.18 7.44 -2.19
CA LEU A 218 -8.22 8.35 -1.73
C LEU A 218 -9.39 8.44 -2.71
N CYS A 219 -9.12 8.49 -4.02
CA CYS A 219 -10.15 8.53 -5.05
C CYS A 219 -11.08 7.32 -4.98
N ARG A 220 -10.54 6.11 -4.77
CA ARG A 220 -11.34 4.88 -4.67
C ARG A 220 -12.34 4.88 -3.52
N GLU A 221 -12.07 5.62 -2.45
CA GLU A 221 -12.97 5.72 -1.30
C GLU A 221 -14.03 6.81 -1.46
N VAL A 222 -13.88 7.69 -2.44
CA VAL A 222 -14.78 8.83 -2.65
C VAL A 222 -15.72 8.50 -3.83
N PRO A 223 -17.01 8.25 -3.57
CA PRO A 223 -17.96 8.01 -4.65
C PRO A 223 -18.27 9.31 -5.42
N PRO A 224 -18.71 9.22 -6.69
CA PRO A 224 -19.11 10.39 -7.47
C PRO A 224 -20.34 11.09 -6.88
N SER A 225 -21.18 10.40 -6.10
CA SER A 225 -22.36 10.97 -5.44
C SER A 225 -22.60 10.32 -4.08
N GLY A 226 -23.42 10.95 -3.24
CA GLY A 226 -23.71 10.47 -1.88
C GLY A 226 -22.78 11.04 -0.81
N PRO A 227 -22.90 10.59 0.45
CA PRO A 227 -22.14 11.14 1.56
C PRO A 227 -20.65 10.77 1.43
N VAL A 228 -19.80 11.78 1.60
CA VAL A 228 -18.36 11.58 1.81
C VAL A 228 -18.16 11.16 3.26
N THR A 229 -17.62 9.96 3.47
CA THR A 229 -17.29 9.47 4.82
C THR A 229 -15.80 9.59 5.06
N GLU A 230 -15.44 10.10 6.24
CA GLU A 230 -14.06 10.08 6.72
C GLU A 230 -13.73 8.70 7.28
N PRO A 231 -12.51 8.18 7.05
CA PRO A 231 -12.11 6.91 7.61
C PRO A 231 -11.95 7.09 9.12
N PRO A 232 -12.22 6.04 9.92
CA PRO A 232 -11.92 6.09 11.35
C PRO A 232 -10.44 6.45 11.58
N PRO A 233 -10.12 7.31 12.56
CA PRO A 233 -8.74 7.62 12.92
C PRO A 233 -7.91 6.36 13.15
N GLY A 234 -6.66 6.39 12.72
CA GLY A 234 -5.75 5.26 12.90
C GLY A 234 -6.04 4.06 11.99
N ARG A 235 -6.72 4.24 10.86
CA ARG A 235 -6.92 3.18 9.84
C ARG A 235 -6.34 3.58 8.50
N ALA A 236 -5.57 2.67 7.90
CA ALA A 236 -4.97 2.88 6.59
C ALA A 236 -5.92 2.40 5.47
N PRO A 237 -5.87 3.05 4.29
CA PRO A 237 -6.60 2.62 3.12
C PRO A 237 -5.94 1.38 2.51
N VAL A 238 -6.28 0.20 3.03
CA VAL A 238 -5.69 -1.07 2.59
C VAL A 238 -6.48 -1.68 1.44
N ALA A 239 -5.80 -2.18 0.41
CA ALA A 239 -6.46 -2.91 -0.68
C ALA A 239 -7.27 -4.11 -0.17
N PRO A 240 -8.44 -4.46 -0.72
CA PRO A 240 -9.10 -5.72 -0.37
C PRO A 240 -8.22 -6.95 -0.75
N PRO A 241 -8.50 -8.13 -0.18
CA PRO A 241 -7.98 -9.41 -0.66
C PRO A 241 -8.11 -9.55 -2.18
N SER A 242 -7.02 -9.98 -2.83
CA SER A 242 -7.07 -10.24 -4.27
C SER A 242 -7.97 -11.45 -4.54
N PRO A 243 -8.93 -11.38 -5.47
CA PRO A 243 -9.77 -12.52 -5.81
C PRO A 243 -8.97 -13.60 -6.51
N VAL A 244 -9.44 -14.85 -6.42
CA VAL A 244 -8.98 -15.95 -7.28
C VAL A 244 -9.57 -15.73 -8.68
N LEU A 245 -8.72 -15.72 -9.71
CA LEU A 245 -9.13 -15.45 -11.09
C LEU A 245 -9.22 -16.71 -11.94
N ALA A 246 -8.57 -17.79 -11.50
CA ALA A 246 -8.67 -19.09 -12.16
C ALA A 246 -10.14 -19.52 -12.27
N SER A 247 -10.50 -20.19 -13.37
CA SER A 247 -11.87 -20.66 -13.65
C SER A 247 -11.96 -22.17 -13.91
N GLY A 248 -10.84 -22.89 -13.81
CA GLY A 248 -10.80 -24.34 -14.02
C GLY A 248 -11.41 -25.16 -12.88
N THR A 249 -11.13 -26.46 -12.88
CA THR A 249 -11.72 -27.40 -11.91
C THR A 249 -11.33 -27.04 -10.47
N LEU A 250 -12.29 -27.19 -9.56
CA LEU A 250 -12.10 -26.98 -8.13
C LEU A 250 -11.56 -28.26 -7.48
N TYR A 251 -10.50 -28.13 -6.71
CA TYR A 251 -9.88 -29.21 -5.96
C TYR A 251 -9.78 -28.86 -4.48
N GLU A 252 -9.67 -29.89 -3.67
CA GLU A 252 -9.32 -29.82 -2.27
C GLU A 252 -7.97 -30.52 -2.08
N VAL A 253 -7.11 -29.93 -1.25
CA VAL A 253 -5.83 -30.54 -0.87
C VAL A 253 -6.11 -31.72 0.07
N ASP A 254 -5.68 -32.92 -0.33
CA ASP A 254 -5.72 -34.14 0.49
C ASP A 254 -4.30 -34.53 0.90
N VAL A 255 -3.87 -34.03 2.07
CA VAL A 255 -2.58 -34.36 2.66
C VAL A 255 -2.76 -34.83 4.10
N ARG A 256 -2.30 -36.05 4.40
CA ARG A 256 -2.55 -36.71 5.70
C ARG A 256 -1.50 -36.45 6.78
N SER A 257 -0.46 -35.68 6.49
CA SER A 257 0.66 -35.46 7.43
C SER A 257 1.25 -34.06 7.36
N ASP A 258 1.74 -33.65 6.19
CA ASP A 258 2.45 -32.40 5.97
C ASP A 258 1.69 -31.50 5.00
N PRO A 259 1.71 -30.17 5.20
CA PRO A 259 1.13 -29.23 4.25
C PRO A 259 1.68 -29.40 2.83
N LEU A 260 0.80 -29.30 1.84
CA LEU A 260 1.17 -29.35 0.43
C LEU A 260 1.98 -28.11 0.06
N ARG A 261 3.15 -28.30 -0.56
CA ARG A 261 3.98 -27.18 -1.03
C ARG A 261 3.47 -26.67 -2.37
N LEU A 262 3.05 -25.41 -2.40
CA LEU A 262 2.78 -24.68 -3.64
C LEU A 262 4.09 -24.07 -4.14
N ARG A 263 4.43 -24.28 -5.41
CA ARG A 263 5.73 -23.93 -5.99
C ARG A 263 5.62 -22.88 -7.09
N SER A 264 6.70 -22.14 -7.34
CA SER A 264 6.76 -21.21 -8.48
C SER A 264 6.92 -21.93 -9.82
N GLU A 265 7.44 -23.16 -9.81
CA GLU A 265 7.71 -23.98 -10.99
C GLU A 265 7.31 -25.44 -10.73
N PRO A 266 6.93 -26.22 -11.77
CA PRO A 266 6.50 -27.62 -11.65
C PRO A 266 7.70 -28.58 -11.51
N GLU A 267 8.65 -28.24 -10.64
CA GLU A 267 9.86 -29.03 -10.41
C GLU A 267 10.35 -28.95 -8.97
N ILE A 268 11.25 -29.87 -8.61
CA ILE A 268 11.89 -29.93 -7.29
C ILE A 268 13.39 -30.06 -7.51
N ASP A 269 14.16 -29.04 -7.12
CA ASP A 269 15.62 -29.19 -7.00
C ASP A 269 15.93 -30.15 -5.85
N PRO A 270 16.53 -31.33 -6.11
CA PRO A 270 16.86 -32.30 -5.06
C PRO A 270 17.84 -31.75 -4.03
N ARG A 271 18.69 -30.78 -4.41
CA ARG A 271 19.69 -30.15 -3.54
C ARG A 271 19.07 -29.09 -2.64
N LYS A 272 17.98 -28.45 -3.10
CA LYS A 272 17.24 -27.42 -2.35
C LYS A 272 15.73 -27.58 -2.51
N PRO A 273 15.11 -28.62 -1.91
CA PRO A 273 13.70 -28.95 -2.15
C PRO A 273 12.69 -27.87 -1.71
N GLY A 274 13.15 -26.85 -0.97
CA GLY A 274 12.37 -25.69 -0.53
C GLY A 274 12.56 -24.42 -1.35
N ALA A 275 13.52 -24.36 -2.28
CA ALA A 275 13.93 -23.11 -2.93
C ALA A 275 12.81 -22.39 -3.70
N ASN A 276 11.96 -23.16 -4.39
CA ASN A 276 10.86 -22.64 -5.19
C ASN A 276 9.49 -22.71 -4.48
N VAL A 277 9.46 -22.95 -3.16
CA VAL A 277 8.20 -23.01 -2.40
C VAL A 277 7.68 -21.59 -2.14
N LEU A 278 6.47 -21.30 -2.62
CA LEU A 278 5.76 -20.04 -2.42
C LEU A 278 4.95 -20.05 -1.12
N ALA A 279 4.24 -21.15 -0.88
CA ALA A 279 3.32 -21.30 0.25
C ALA A 279 3.19 -22.77 0.65
N ARG A 280 2.64 -22.99 1.85
CA ARG A 280 2.30 -24.30 2.40
C ARG A 280 0.79 -24.35 2.61
N LEU A 281 0.12 -25.19 1.84
CA LEU A 281 -1.33 -25.33 1.85
C LEU A 281 -1.72 -26.38 2.89
N PRO A 282 -2.57 -26.05 3.87
CA PRO A 282 -3.06 -27.04 4.82
C PRO A 282 -3.93 -28.10 4.13
N ASP A 283 -4.11 -29.22 4.82
CA ASP A 283 -5.13 -30.21 4.45
C ASP A 283 -6.52 -29.56 4.39
N GLY A 284 -7.33 -29.96 3.41
CA GLY A 284 -8.63 -29.37 3.14
C GLY A 284 -8.60 -27.99 2.46
N GLN A 285 -7.41 -27.45 2.12
CA GLN A 285 -7.34 -26.17 1.42
C GLN A 285 -7.98 -26.28 0.03
N VAL A 286 -8.99 -25.47 -0.23
CA VAL A 286 -9.62 -25.40 -1.55
C VAL A 286 -8.72 -24.62 -2.52
N VAL A 287 -8.47 -25.19 -3.69
CA VAL A 287 -7.72 -24.57 -4.79
C VAL A 287 -8.48 -24.70 -6.11
N ARG A 288 -8.23 -23.79 -7.03
CA ARG A 288 -8.82 -23.80 -8.37
C ARG A 288 -7.75 -23.92 -9.43
N ALA A 289 -7.89 -24.89 -10.32
CA ALA A 289 -6.95 -25.06 -11.42
C ALA A 289 -6.97 -23.85 -12.35
N VAL A 290 -5.78 -23.35 -12.71
CA VAL A 290 -5.60 -22.36 -13.77
C VAL A 290 -5.83 -23.02 -15.12
N SER A 291 -5.24 -24.20 -15.28
CA SER A 291 -5.52 -25.12 -16.38
C SER A 291 -5.66 -26.52 -15.83
N ASN A 292 -6.48 -27.37 -16.44
CA ASN A 292 -6.59 -28.78 -16.07
C ASN A 292 -5.45 -29.64 -16.64
N LYS A 293 -4.33 -29.02 -17.04
CA LYS A 293 -3.18 -29.70 -17.65
C LYS A 293 -2.10 -29.94 -16.60
N GLU A 294 -1.79 -31.20 -16.37
CA GLU A 294 -0.66 -31.60 -15.54
C GLU A 294 0.67 -31.44 -16.29
N VAL A 295 1.68 -30.95 -15.59
CA VAL A 295 3.07 -30.85 -16.05
C VAL A 295 3.96 -31.44 -14.97
N ASN A 296 4.71 -32.49 -15.30
CA ASN A 296 5.66 -33.15 -14.40
C ASN A 296 5.09 -33.62 -13.05
N GLY A 297 3.83 -34.07 -12.97
CA GLY A 297 3.23 -34.43 -11.67
C GLY A 297 2.55 -33.25 -10.96
N PHE A 298 2.55 -32.05 -11.54
CA PHE A 298 2.02 -30.83 -10.93
C PHE A 298 0.88 -30.22 -11.74
N LEU A 299 -0.09 -29.65 -11.03
CA LEU A 299 -1.16 -28.84 -11.58
C LEU A 299 -0.92 -27.39 -11.20
N GLU A 300 -1.09 -26.48 -12.16
CA GLU A 300 -1.09 -25.04 -11.86
C GLU A 300 -2.43 -24.64 -11.24
N VAL A 301 -2.39 -24.07 -10.04
CA VAL A 301 -3.56 -23.74 -9.24
C VAL A 301 -3.48 -22.33 -8.69
N GLU A 302 -4.64 -21.75 -8.41
CA GLU A 302 -4.82 -20.56 -7.60
C GLU A 302 -5.60 -20.87 -6.33
N THR A 303 -5.28 -20.14 -5.26
CA THR A 303 -6.02 -20.23 -4.00
C THR A 303 -5.95 -18.91 -3.23
N SER A 304 -6.75 -18.80 -2.18
CA SER A 304 -6.66 -17.74 -1.18
C SER A 304 -6.37 -18.37 0.18
N LEU A 305 -5.17 -18.10 0.70
CA LEU A 305 -4.75 -18.57 2.02
C LEU A 305 -4.85 -17.39 3.00
N ASN A 306 -5.86 -17.40 3.87
CA ASN A 306 -6.13 -16.30 4.82
C ASN A 306 -6.20 -14.91 4.14
N GLY A 307 -6.77 -14.84 2.93
CA GLY A 307 -6.93 -13.61 2.16
C GLY A 307 -5.76 -13.30 1.21
N ALA A 308 -4.66 -14.06 1.26
CA ALA A 308 -3.58 -13.97 0.30
C ALA A 308 -3.85 -14.86 -0.91
N ARG A 309 -4.02 -14.23 -2.09
CA ARG A 309 -4.02 -14.96 -3.35
C ARG A 309 -2.62 -15.51 -3.65
N TYR A 310 -2.53 -16.81 -3.85
CA TYR A 310 -1.36 -17.48 -4.41
C TYR A 310 -1.72 -18.13 -5.75
N ARG A 311 -0.75 -18.12 -6.68
CA ARG A 311 -0.78 -18.87 -7.94
C ARG A 311 0.54 -19.65 -8.03
N GLY A 312 0.47 -20.92 -8.38
CA GLY A 312 1.67 -21.75 -8.51
C GLY A 312 1.34 -23.21 -8.80
N PHE A 313 2.33 -24.08 -8.65
CA PHE A 313 2.25 -25.49 -8.98
C PHE A 313 2.12 -26.35 -7.72
N ALA A 314 1.07 -27.16 -7.66
CA ALA A 314 0.79 -28.12 -6.60
C ALA A 314 0.87 -29.54 -7.14
N ALA A 315 1.41 -30.49 -6.39
CA ALA A 315 1.53 -31.88 -6.87
C ALA A 315 0.13 -32.51 -7.03
N ALA A 316 -0.22 -32.90 -8.26
CA ALA A 316 -1.58 -33.28 -8.66
C ALA A 316 -2.13 -34.48 -7.87
N ARG A 317 -1.25 -35.41 -7.47
CA ARG A 317 -1.62 -36.58 -6.65
C ARG A 317 -2.21 -36.25 -5.26
N TYR A 318 -2.08 -35.01 -4.78
CA TYR A 318 -2.66 -34.56 -3.51
C TYR A 318 -3.85 -33.61 -3.73
N LEU A 319 -4.40 -33.56 -4.94
CA LEU A 319 -5.56 -32.76 -5.29
C LEU A 319 -6.71 -33.69 -5.63
N VAL A 320 -7.78 -33.65 -4.84
CA VAL A 320 -9.02 -34.40 -5.09
C VAL A 320 -10.13 -33.42 -5.50
N PRO A 321 -11.09 -33.80 -6.34
CA PRO A 321 -12.21 -32.92 -6.68
C PRO A 321 -12.93 -32.42 -5.42
N ALA A 322 -13.11 -31.12 -5.30
CA ALA A 322 -13.76 -30.52 -4.13
C ALA A 322 -15.26 -30.88 -4.10
N SER A 323 -15.75 -31.29 -2.94
CA SER A 323 -17.19 -31.60 -2.72
C SER A 323 -17.99 -30.39 -2.20
N GLY A 324 -17.32 -29.25 -1.98
CA GLY A 324 -17.85 -28.05 -1.33
C GLY A 324 -18.36 -26.96 -2.28
N PRO A 325 -18.55 -25.72 -1.79
CA PRO A 325 -19.07 -24.62 -2.59
C PRO A 325 -18.22 -24.39 -3.84
N GLY A 326 -18.87 -24.06 -4.95
CA GLY A 326 -18.26 -23.96 -6.28
C GLY A 326 -17.29 -22.80 -6.49
N GLU A 327 -16.64 -22.27 -5.45
CA GLU A 327 -15.66 -21.17 -5.47
C GLU A 327 -14.61 -21.31 -4.34
N VAL A 328 -13.43 -20.71 -4.52
CA VAL A 328 -12.40 -20.66 -3.46
C VAL A 328 -12.75 -19.52 -2.48
N PRO A 329 -12.89 -19.79 -1.17
CA PRO A 329 -13.18 -18.73 -0.20
C PRO A 329 -12.08 -17.67 -0.13
N VAL A 330 -12.47 -16.39 -0.18
CA VAL A 330 -11.55 -15.25 -0.04
C VAL A 330 -11.93 -14.47 1.23
N PRO A 331 -11.37 -14.82 2.40
CA PRO A 331 -11.79 -14.20 3.66
C PRO A 331 -11.33 -12.75 3.74
N ASN A 332 -12.25 -11.86 4.13
CA ASN A 332 -11.98 -10.47 4.44
C ASN A 332 -11.73 -10.29 5.94
N PRO A 333 -10.71 -9.52 6.34
CA PRO A 333 -10.49 -9.21 7.75
C PRO A 333 -11.66 -8.39 8.31
N ALA A 334 -12.12 -8.73 9.51
CA ALA A 334 -13.15 -8.00 10.22
C ALA A 334 -12.64 -6.60 10.57
N PRO A 335 -13.44 -5.53 10.32
CA PRO A 335 -13.01 -4.17 10.56
C PRO A 335 -12.95 -3.82 12.05
N VAL A 336 -13.61 -4.59 12.92
CA VAL A 336 -13.62 -4.38 14.38
C VAL A 336 -13.49 -5.75 15.05
N PRO A 337 -12.68 -5.88 16.11
CA PRO A 337 -12.61 -7.10 16.92
C PRO A 337 -13.98 -7.53 17.48
N PRO A 338 -14.19 -8.84 17.70
CA PRO A 338 -15.38 -9.33 18.38
C PRO A 338 -15.50 -8.76 19.80
N THR A 339 -16.72 -8.35 20.18
CA THR A 339 -17.07 -7.86 21.53
C THR A 339 -17.77 -8.91 22.39
N THR A 340 -18.13 -10.05 21.81
CA THR A 340 -18.74 -11.20 22.48
C THR A 340 -18.08 -12.50 22.03
N GLY A 341 -18.24 -13.57 22.82
CA GLY A 341 -17.62 -14.87 22.55
C GLY A 341 -16.10 -14.82 22.72
N ILE A 342 -15.35 -15.23 21.69
CA ILE A 342 -13.89 -15.25 21.72
C ILE A 342 -13.36 -13.84 21.42
N VAL A 343 -13.17 -13.06 22.49
CA VAL A 343 -12.78 -11.64 22.43
C VAL A 343 -11.28 -11.42 22.64
N ALA A 344 -10.80 -10.21 22.30
CA ALA A 344 -9.46 -9.76 22.66
C ALA A 344 -9.22 -9.83 24.17
N VAL A 345 -7.99 -10.13 24.59
CA VAL A 345 -7.62 -10.25 26.00
C VAL A 345 -6.25 -9.65 26.28
N ASN A 346 -6.17 -8.85 27.34
CA ASN A 346 -4.92 -8.38 27.92
C ASN A 346 -4.85 -8.89 29.36
N LEU A 347 -3.65 -9.20 29.84
CA LEU A 347 -3.46 -9.56 31.25
C LEU A 347 -3.66 -8.31 32.13
N PRO A 348 -4.64 -8.30 33.05
CA PRO A 348 -4.89 -7.14 33.89
C PRO A 348 -3.66 -6.78 34.73
N SER A 349 -3.28 -5.51 34.73
CA SER A 349 -2.20 -5.04 35.61
C SER A 349 -2.70 -4.89 37.04
N PRO A 350 -1.91 -5.29 38.06
CA PRO A 350 -2.17 -4.92 39.44
C PRO A 350 -2.36 -3.40 39.59
N PRO A 351 -3.22 -2.93 40.50
CA PRO A 351 -3.41 -1.50 40.74
C PRO A 351 -2.08 -0.76 40.97
N GLY A 352 -1.85 0.32 40.23
CA GLY A 352 -0.61 1.12 40.32
C GLY A 352 0.63 0.52 39.66
N LYS A 353 0.59 -0.71 39.12
CA LYS A 353 1.72 -1.28 38.38
C LYS A 353 1.87 -0.57 37.04
N VAL A 354 3.08 -0.04 36.80
CA VAL A 354 3.47 0.55 35.53
C VAL A 354 4.44 -0.40 34.82
N THR A 355 4.04 -0.96 33.69
CA THR A 355 4.89 -1.75 32.82
C THR A 355 5.61 -0.82 31.84
N ARG A 356 6.94 -0.81 31.93
CA ARG A 356 7.83 0.15 31.25
C ARG A 356 8.74 -0.52 30.24
N ARG A 357 9.17 0.24 29.24
CA ARG A 357 10.23 -0.16 28.29
C ARG A 357 11.61 -0.29 28.93
N THR A 358 11.86 0.43 30.02
CA THR A 358 13.15 0.44 30.74
C THR A 358 13.33 -0.73 31.71
N GLU A 359 12.31 -1.57 31.87
CA GLU A 359 12.31 -2.71 32.78
C GLU A 359 12.36 -4.03 32.01
N ALA A 360 12.54 -5.14 32.72
CA ALA A 360 12.48 -6.46 32.10
C ALA A 360 11.09 -6.74 31.52
N ALA A 361 11.05 -7.49 30.42
CA ALA A 361 9.79 -7.86 29.80
C ALA A 361 8.99 -8.82 30.70
N ASP A 362 7.68 -8.62 30.72
CA ASP A 362 6.72 -9.44 31.44
C ASP A 362 5.48 -9.70 30.57
N ALA A 363 4.46 -10.34 31.15
CA ALA A 363 3.23 -10.71 30.45
C ALA A 363 2.24 -9.55 30.24
N HIS A 364 2.53 -8.35 30.76
CA HIS A 364 1.62 -7.21 30.67
C HIS A 364 1.99 -6.31 29.49
N SER A 365 0.97 -5.63 28.95
CA SER A 365 1.15 -4.56 27.96
C SER A 365 1.72 -3.31 28.62
N LEU A 366 2.42 -2.50 27.83
CA LEU A 366 2.93 -1.21 28.28
C LEU A 366 1.76 -0.31 28.72
N ASN A 367 1.93 0.39 29.83
CA ASN A 367 0.97 1.39 30.31
C ASN A 367 1.68 2.63 30.90
N GLU A 368 2.99 2.79 30.65
CA GLU A 368 3.73 3.96 31.10
C GLU A 368 3.27 5.26 30.42
N PRO A 369 3.33 6.43 31.11
CA PRO A 369 2.88 7.71 30.54
C PRO A 369 3.65 8.13 29.28
N GLY A 370 2.99 8.92 28.43
CA GLY A 370 3.62 9.51 27.24
C GLY A 370 3.78 8.53 26.07
N GLN A 371 2.99 7.47 26.03
CA GLN A 371 2.90 6.55 24.89
C GLN A 371 2.35 7.27 23.65
N PRO A 372 3.04 7.16 22.50
CA PRO A 372 2.47 7.59 21.23
C PRO A 372 1.41 6.59 20.78
N ASP A 373 0.54 7.04 19.88
CA ASP A 373 -0.46 6.20 19.24
C ASP A 373 -0.55 6.47 17.74
N ARG A 374 -1.29 5.62 17.04
CA ARG A 374 -1.63 5.79 15.63
C ARG A 374 -3.06 6.31 15.49
N LYS A 375 -3.20 7.61 15.22
CA LYS A 375 -4.48 8.34 15.13
C LYS A 375 -4.65 9.13 13.83
N GLY A 376 -3.65 9.16 12.97
CA GLY A 376 -3.68 9.86 11.69
C GLY A 376 -4.90 9.51 10.83
N ALA A 377 -5.37 10.49 10.05
CA ALA A 377 -6.48 10.32 9.10
C ALA A 377 -5.99 10.19 7.65
N THR A 378 -4.71 10.53 7.39
CA THR A 378 -4.07 10.38 6.08
C THR A 378 -2.90 9.40 6.15
N ALA A 379 -2.49 8.87 5.00
CA ALA A 379 -1.31 8.01 4.92
C ALA A 379 -0.04 8.69 5.47
N GLY A 380 0.10 10.01 5.26
CA GLY A 380 1.21 10.80 5.81
C GLY A 380 1.20 10.85 7.34
N ASP A 381 0.04 11.14 7.93
CA ASP A 381 -0.12 11.21 9.39
C ASP A 381 0.14 9.83 10.02
N LEU A 382 -0.44 8.77 9.45
CA LEU A 382 -0.25 7.40 9.93
C LEU A 382 1.22 6.96 9.89
N ARG A 383 1.97 7.33 8.84
CA ARG A 383 3.42 7.07 8.79
C ARG A 383 4.18 7.85 9.86
N SER A 384 3.81 9.10 10.10
CA SER A 384 4.40 9.93 11.16
C SER A 384 4.16 9.34 12.55
N ASP A 385 2.94 8.86 12.80
CA ASP A 385 2.58 8.17 14.05
C ASP A 385 3.39 6.89 14.24
N ILE A 386 3.48 6.05 13.21
CA ILE A 386 4.31 4.83 13.23
C ILE A 386 5.78 5.17 13.52
N ALA A 387 6.32 6.22 12.89
CA ALA A 387 7.68 6.67 13.18
C ALA A 387 7.84 7.15 14.63
N GLY A 388 6.80 7.79 15.20
CA GLY A 388 6.71 8.15 16.60
C GLY A 388 6.76 6.93 17.54
N ILE A 389 5.97 5.89 17.22
CA ILE A 389 5.97 4.61 17.95
C ILE A 389 7.35 3.95 17.90
N ILE A 390 7.98 3.85 16.72
CA ILE A 390 9.32 3.26 16.57
C ILE A 390 10.36 4.03 17.39
N ARG A 391 10.31 5.36 17.34
CA ARG A 391 11.22 6.23 18.11
C ARG A 391 11.03 6.08 19.61
N TRP A 392 9.79 5.93 20.06
CA TRP A 392 9.47 5.79 21.48
C TRP A 392 9.85 4.41 22.02
N LEU A 393 9.55 3.34 21.26
CA LEU A 393 9.94 1.98 21.63
C LEU A 393 11.46 1.83 21.62
N ALA A 394 12.15 2.46 20.65
CA ALA A 394 13.60 2.58 20.57
C ALA A 394 14.31 1.27 20.95
N VAL A 395 14.01 0.22 20.20
CA VAL A 395 14.39 -1.16 20.49
C VAL A 395 15.91 -1.37 20.64
N ASP A 396 16.69 -0.50 20.01
CA ASP A 396 18.15 -0.45 20.01
C ASP A 396 18.75 0.38 21.16
N ALA A 397 17.93 1.08 21.95
CA ALA A 397 18.41 1.85 23.10
C ALA A 397 18.79 0.90 24.25
N PRO A 398 20.04 0.92 24.75
CA PRO A 398 20.47 0.01 25.81
C PRO A 398 19.65 0.12 27.09
N ALA A 399 19.10 1.31 27.38
CA ALA A 399 18.24 1.54 28.54
C ALA A 399 16.86 0.86 28.44
N HIS A 400 16.42 0.45 27.25
CA HIS A 400 15.11 -0.16 27.03
C HIS A 400 15.19 -1.67 27.21
N LEU A 401 15.38 -2.09 28.47
CA LEU A 401 15.67 -3.47 28.90
C LEU A 401 14.60 -4.50 28.51
N ARG A 402 13.39 -4.04 28.13
CA ARG A 402 12.28 -4.89 27.71
C ARG A 402 12.56 -5.59 26.39
N TYR A 403 13.40 -4.99 25.54
CA TYR A 403 13.71 -5.51 24.21
C TYR A 403 15.13 -6.04 24.07
N GLN A 404 15.98 -5.81 25.06
CA GLN A 404 17.38 -6.20 24.97
C GLN A 404 17.51 -7.73 25.02
N PRO A 405 18.20 -8.35 24.05
CA PRO A 405 18.41 -9.80 24.07
C PRO A 405 19.18 -10.21 25.32
N ARG A 406 18.86 -11.38 25.87
CA ARG A 406 19.53 -11.93 27.06
C ARG A 406 19.91 -13.38 26.78
N GLN A 407 21.20 -13.70 26.80
CA GLN A 407 21.69 -15.05 26.52
C GLN A 407 20.99 -15.67 25.27
N GLN A 408 20.23 -16.75 25.43
CA GLN A 408 19.52 -17.44 24.34
C GLN A 408 18.05 -16.98 24.15
N THR A 409 17.63 -15.87 24.77
CA THR A 409 16.27 -15.33 24.66
C THR A 409 16.25 -13.98 23.92
N THR A 410 15.27 -13.85 23.03
CA THR A 410 14.99 -12.65 22.24
C THR A 410 13.54 -12.25 22.43
N PHE A 411 13.24 -10.96 22.33
CA PHE A 411 11.93 -10.41 22.71
C PHE A 411 11.14 -9.87 21.51
N CYS A 412 11.29 -10.52 20.35
CA CYS A 412 10.69 -10.08 19.09
C CYS A 412 9.16 -10.10 19.13
N ASN A 413 8.56 -11.10 19.77
CA ASN A 413 7.12 -11.21 20.00
C ASN A 413 6.59 -10.08 20.91
N ILE A 414 7.34 -9.74 21.96
CA ILE A 414 6.95 -8.66 22.89
C ILE A 414 7.03 -7.31 22.19
N TYR A 415 8.11 -7.05 21.44
CA TYR A 415 8.23 -5.85 20.63
C TYR A 415 7.13 -5.73 19.58
N ALA A 416 6.80 -6.82 18.88
CA ALA A 416 5.70 -6.81 17.90
C ALA A 416 4.36 -6.53 18.57
N HIS A 417 4.09 -7.15 19.72
CA HIS A 417 2.89 -6.85 20.52
C HIS A 417 2.84 -5.38 20.94
N ASP A 418 3.91 -4.85 21.55
CA ASP A 418 3.91 -3.49 22.06
C ASP A 418 3.79 -2.46 20.92
N PHE A 419 4.43 -2.72 19.77
CA PHE A 419 4.25 -1.93 18.56
C PHE A 419 2.79 -1.93 18.09
N CYS A 420 2.17 -3.10 17.98
CA CYS A 420 0.78 -3.22 17.56
C CYS A 420 -0.18 -2.60 18.58
N HIS A 421 0.08 -2.77 19.87
CA HIS A 421 -0.70 -2.21 20.98
C HIS A 421 -0.76 -0.68 20.89
N LEU A 422 0.40 -0.03 20.74
CA LEU A 422 0.48 1.42 20.55
C LEU A 422 -0.15 1.87 19.23
N ALA A 423 -0.06 1.05 18.18
CA ALA A 423 -0.64 1.35 16.87
C ALA A 423 -2.14 1.03 16.76
N GLY A 424 -2.79 0.62 17.86
CA GLY A 424 -4.23 0.34 17.91
C GLY A 424 -4.66 -0.98 17.26
N ALA A 425 -3.73 -1.91 17.00
CA ALA A 425 -4.02 -3.22 16.44
C ALA A 425 -3.83 -4.33 17.48
N TYR A 426 -4.78 -5.25 17.56
CA TYR A 426 -4.69 -6.35 18.51
C TYR A 426 -3.80 -7.47 17.97
N LEU A 427 -2.64 -7.66 18.60
CA LEU A 427 -1.77 -8.82 18.44
C LEU A 427 -1.49 -9.33 19.86
N PRO A 428 -1.84 -10.57 20.25
CA PRO A 428 -1.92 -10.94 21.66
C PRO A 428 -0.54 -11.02 22.35
N ARG A 429 -0.40 -10.39 23.53
CA ARG A 429 0.69 -10.70 24.47
C ARG A 429 0.45 -12.01 25.22
N VAL A 430 -0.81 -12.20 25.59
CA VAL A 430 -1.38 -13.40 26.18
C VAL A 430 -2.62 -13.78 25.37
N TRP A 431 -2.97 -15.06 25.35
CA TRP A 431 -4.19 -15.53 24.69
C TRP A 431 -4.89 -16.59 25.52
N TRP A 432 -6.19 -16.74 25.28
CA TRP A 432 -7.03 -17.73 25.95
C TRP A 432 -6.51 -19.16 25.74
N THR A 433 -6.53 -19.95 26.81
CA THR A 433 -6.29 -21.40 26.73
C THR A 433 -7.43 -22.09 25.97
N PRO A 434 -7.23 -23.30 25.41
CA PRO A 434 -8.29 -24.02 24.71
C PRO A 434 -9.57 -24.19 25.54
N GLY A 435 -9.45 -24.56 26.82
CA GLY A 435 -10.61 -24.67 27.71
C GLY A 435 -11.30 -23.33 28.00
N ALA A 436 -10.57 -22.21 28.04
CA ALA A 436 -11.18 -20.89 28.12
C ALA A 436 -11.92 -20.51 26.83
N ILE A 437 -11.38 -20.89 25.66
CA ILE A 437 -12.01 -20.67 24.35
C ILE A 437 -13.35 -21.41 24.25
N GLU A 438 -13.41 -22.68 24.66
CA GLU A 438 -14.66 -23.45 24.65
C GLU A 438 -15.75 -22.80 25.50
N ARG A 439 -15.38 -22.35 26.71
CA ARG A 439 -16.29 -21.65 27.63
C ARG A 439 -16.77 -20.32 27.06
N LEU A 440 -15.86 -19.51 26.49
CA LEU A 440 -16.22 -18.27 25.81
C LEU A 440 -17.15 -18.52 24.61
N ALA A 441 -16.93 -19.60 23.86
CA ALA A 441 -17.74 -19.93 22.68
C ALA A 441 -19.21 -20.25 23.01
N VAL A 442 -19.50 -20.75 24.22
CA VAL A 442 -20.87 -20.97 24.72
C VAL A 442 -21.43 -19.79 25.51
N GLY A 443 -20.73 -18.64 25.52
CA GLY A 443 -21.20 -17.41 26.13
C GLY A 443 -20.86 -17.23 27.61
N GLU A 444 -20.02 -18.08 28.20
CA GLU A 444 -19.56 -17.88 29.57
C GLU A 444 -18.65 -16.65 29.70
N GLN A 445 -18.68 -16.01 30.87
CA GLN A 445 -17.68 -15.00 31.23
C GLN A 445 -16.44 -15.68 31.81
N VAL A 446 -15.29 -15.49 31.16
CA VAL A 446 -14.00 -16.03 31.59
C VAL A 446 -13.07 -14.90 32.02
N ARG A 447 -12.53 -14.99 33.25
CA ARG A 447 -11.54 -14.02 33.75
C ARG A 447 -10.15 -14.36 33.21
N PRO A 448 -9.33 -13.38 32.81
CA PRO A 448 -7.95 -13.60 32.35
C PRO A 448 -6.99 -13.81 33.53
N LEU A 449 -6.61 -15.06 33.77
CA LEU A 449 -5.73 -15.52 34.84
C LEU A 449 -4.54 -16.23 34.21
N LEU A 450 -3.35 -15.67 34.41
CA LEU A 450 -2.10 -16.19 33.85
C LEU A 450 -1.88 -17.64 34.28
N ASN A 451 -1.53 -18.51 33.33
CA ASN A 451 -1.31 -19.96 33.50
C ASN A 451 -2.56 -20.76 33.91
N ASN A 452 -3.76 -20.17 33.80
CA ASN A 452 -5.02 -20.87 34.02
C ASN A 452 -5.94 -20.69 32.80
N THR A 453 -6.37 -19.45 32.55
CA THR A 453 -7.27 -19.15 31.44
C THR A 453 -6.58 -18.40 30.31
N VAL A 454 -5.38 -17.83 30.55
CA VAL A 454 -4.56 -17.23 29.50
C VAL A 454 -3.09 -17.65 29.62
N GLU A 455 -2.41 -17.73 28.48
CA GLU A 455 -0.99 -18.07 28.36
C GLU A 455 -0.25 -17.04 27.50
N GLU A 456 1.02 -16.78 27.85
CA GLU A 456 1.90 -15.92 27.07
C GLU A 456 2.12 -16.45 25.66
N GLN A 457 2.08 -15.54 24.67
CA GLN A 457 2.26 -15.91 23.27
C GLN A 457 3.72 -15.82 22.85
N ARG A 458 4.32 -16.96 22.46
CA ARG A 458 5.62 -16.99 21.76
C ARG A 458 5.40 -16.68 20.28
N ALA A 459 6.47 -16.43 19.53
CA ALA A 459 6.36 -16.22 18.09
C ALA A 459 5.72 -17.41 17.32
N ASN A 460 5.92 -18.65 17.80
CA ASN A 460 5.25 -19.83 17.25
C ASN A 460 3.72 -19.77 17.45
N ASP A 461 3.29 -19.28 18.60
CA ASP A 461 1.88 -19.22 18.99
C ASP A 461 1.20 -18.05 18.28
N LEU A 462 1.89 -16.90 18.13
CA LEU A 462 1.44 -15.79 17.29
C LEU A 462 1.18 -16.21 15.84
N PHE A 463 2.02 -17.06 15.25
CA PHE A 463 1.78 -17.58 13.90
C PHE A 463 0.45 -18.34 13.82
N ARG A 464 0.20 -19.23 14.79
CA ARG A 464 -1.05 -20.01 14.86
C ARG A 464 -2.24 -19.10 15.12
N TRP A 465 -2.09 -18.13 16.03
CA TRP A 465 -3.14 -17.16 16.35
C TRP A 465 -3.53 -16.33 15.12
N LEU A 466 -2.56 -15.84 14.35
CA LEU A 466 -2.83 -15.09 13.12
C LEU A 466 -3.58 -15.95 12.09
N ARG A 467 -3.22 -17.23 11.96
CA ARG A 467 -3.91 -18.20 11.09
C ARG A 467 -5.36 -18.47 11.53
N ASP A 468 -5.59 -18.68 12.82
CA ASP A 468 -6.88 -19.21 13.31
C ASP A 468 -7.86 -18.09 13.76
N PHE A 469 -7.32 -16.95 14.19
CA PHE A 469 -8.08 -15.84 14.75
C PHE A 469 -7.85 -14.53 14.01
N GLY A 470 -6.70 -14.35 13.33
CA GLY A 470 -6.28 -13.07 12.76
C GLY A 470 -7.36 -12.35 11.95
N ILE A 471 -8.08 -13.08 11.08
CA ILE A 471 -9.18 -12.52 10.27
C ILE A 471 -10.25 -11.83 11.13
N ARG A 472 -10.59 -12.37 12.31
CA ARG A 472 -11.57 -11.75 13.22
C ARG A 472 -11.05 -10.50 13.92
N PHE A 473 -9.74 -10.27 13.89
CA PHE A 473 -9.06 -9.17 14.57
C PHE A 473 -8.34 -8.25 13.57
N GLY A 474 -8.86 -8.13 12.34
CA GLY A 474 -8.34 -7.18 11.36
C GLY A 474 -7.09 -7.63 10.59
N TRP A 475 -6.54 -8.81 10.89
CA TRP A 475 -5.35 -9.35 10.20
C TRP A 475 -5.71 -10.25 9.04
N ARG A 476 -4.94 -10.17 7.96
CA ARG A 476 -4.98 -11.12 6.84
C ARG A 476 -3.57 -11.40 6.33
N GLN A 477 -3.39 -12.49 5.59
CA GLN A 477 -2.14 -12.69 4.87
C GLN A 477 -2.08 -11.84 3.59
N THR A 478 -0.85 -11.58 3.14
CA THR A 478 -0.55 -11.05 1.81
C THR A 478 0.44 -11.97 1.09
N GLY A 479 0.24 -12.17 -0.21
CA GLY A 479 1.00 -13.18 -0.98
C GLY A 479 2.42 -12.76 -1.37
N SER A 480 2.85 -11.53 -1.08
CA SER A 480 4.22 -11.08 -1.39
C SER A 480 4.70 -9.96 -0.48
N LEU A 481 6.02 -9.84 -0.35
CA LEU A 481 6.67 -8.72 0.34
C LEU A 481 6.40 -7.39 -0.35
N THR A 482 6.28 -7.37 -1.69
CA THR A 482 5.95 -6.17 -2.46
C THR A 482 4.60 -5.61 -2.03
N LYS A 483 3.57 -6.45 -1.97
CA LYS A 483 2.25 -6.05 -1.49
C LYS A 483 2.31 -5.62 -0.01
N LEU A 484 3.01 -6.37 0.85
CA LEU A 484 3.14 -6.00 2.26
C LEU A 484 3.75 -4.60 2.45
N GLN A 485 4.92 -4.36 1.84
CA GLN A 485 5.62 -3.09 1.97
C GLN A 485 4.81 -1.94 1.36
N LEU A 486 4.13 -2.17 0.23
CA LEU A 486 3.30 -1.16 -0.43
C LEU A 486 2.18 -0.66 0.49
N GLU A 487 1.46 -1.57 1.15
CA GLU A 487 0.38 -1.22 2.08
C GLU A 487 0.93 -0.57 3.37
N VAL A 488 2.05 -1.07 3.90
CA VAL A 488 2.73 -0.44 5.05
C VAL A 488 3.19 0.98 4.73
N ASN A 489 3.64 1.25 3.49
CA ASN A 489 3.96 2.61 3.05
C ASN A 489 2.73 3.56 3.01
N GLN A 490 1.50 3.03 3.09
CA GLN A 490 0.28 3.82 3.26
C GLN A 490 -0.12 4.01 4.73
N GLY A 491 0.70 3.55 5.68
CA GLY A 491 0.43 3.64 7.12
C GLY A 491 -0.31 2.44 7.70
N ALA A 492 -0.45 1.34 6.94
CA ALA A 492 -0.94 0.07 7.46
C ALA A 492 0.12 -0.61 8.34
N LEU A 493 -0.29 -1.62 9.11
CA LEU A 493 0.64 -2.37 9.96
C LEU A 493 0.96 -3.73 9.34
N GLY A 494 2.24 -4.06 9.26
CA GLY A 494 2.69 -5.32 8.68
C GLY A 494 3.58 -6.10 9.63
N VAL A 495 3.44 -7.43 9.65
CA VAL A 495 4.37 -8.32 10.35
C VAL A 495 4.76 -9.51 9.48
N ILE A 496 5.99 -10.00 9.65
CA ILE A 496 6.41 -11.29 9.11
C ILE A 496 6.63 -12.21 10.30
N VAL A 497 5.94 -13.34 10.32
CA VAL A 497 6.02 -14.32 11.41
C VAL A 497 6.42 -15.67 10.83
N ALA A 498 7.40 -16.32 11.44
CA ALA A 498 7.79 -17.68 11.10
C ALA A 498 7.84 -18.59 12.33
N ARG A 499 7.25 -19.78 12.19
CA ARG A 499 7.11 -20.80 13.23
C ARG A 499 8.24 -21.81 13.11
N ARG A 500 8.86 -22.18 14.24
CA ARG A 500 9.88 -23.24 14.27
C ARG A 500 9.31 -24.61 13.93
N ARG A 501 10.17 -25.45 13.37
CA ARG A 501 9.92 -26.89 13.21
C ARG A 501 9.94 -27.61 14.56
N GLU A 502 10.98 -27.35 15.35
CA GLU A 502 11.06 -27.79 16.74
C GLU A 502 10.24 -26.85 17.63
N ASP A 503 9.06 -27.27 18.10
CA ASP A 503 8.12 -26.37 18.80
C ASP A 503 8.68 -25.77 20.11
N ALA A 504 9.58 -26.51 20.77
CA ALA A 504 10.28 -26.04 21.97
C ALA A 504 11.23 -24.85 21.68
N ARG A 505 11.64 -24.65 20.42
CA ARG A 505 12.49 -23.53 20.02
C ARG A 505 11.66 -22.30 19.65
N PRO A 506 12.17 -21.08 19.91
CA PRO A 506 11.44 -19.86 19.60
C PRO A 506 11.38 -19.61 18.09
N GLY A 507 10.18 -19.31 17.60
CA GLY A 507 9.93 -18.70 16.29
C GLY A 507 10.56 -17.32 16.17
N HIS A 508 10.22 -16.60 15.11
CA HIS A 508 10.66 -15.23 14.93
C HIS A 508 9.57 -14.37 14.30
N VAL A 509 9.46 -13.14 14.77
CA VAL A 509 8.55 -12.13 14.22
C VAL A 509 9.27 -10.80 14.07
N VAL A 510 8.96 -10.08 13.00
CA VAL A 510 9.42 -8.70 12.77
C VAL A 510 8.23 -7.85 12.39
N VAL A 511 8.28 -6.56 12.73
CA VAL A 511 7.35 -5.58 12.18
C VAL A 511 7.94 -5.01 10.90
N VAL A 512 7.11 -4.90 9.86
CA VAL A 512 7.44 -4.20 8.62
C VAL A 512 6.98 -2.76 8.78
N VAL A 513 7.86 -1.82 8.45
CA VAL A 513 7.67 -0.38 8.73
C VAL A 513 7.72 0.44 7.44
N PRO A 514 7.08 1.64 7.40
CA PRO A 514 7.05 2.47 6.21
C PRO A 514 8.45 2.90 5.76
N GLU A 515 8.70 2.90 4.45
CA GLU A 515 9.94 3.43 3.86
C GLU A 515 10.05 4.95 4.08
N THR A 516 11.22 5.41 4.51
CA THR A 516 11.55 6.83 4.65
C THR A 516 12.35 7.30 3.43
N ASN A 517 12.91 8.51 3.46
CA ASN A 517 13.80 8.95 2.38
C ASN A 517 15.16 8.24 2.46
N GLU A 518 15.59 7.93 3.67
CA GLU A 518 16.89 7.38 4.06
C GLU A 518 16.88 5.85 4.11
N GLU A 519 15.83 5.25 4.67
CA GLU A 519 15.70 3.82 4.89
C GLU A 519 14.63 3.21 3.99
N ARG A 520 15.01 2.17 3.25
CA ARG A 520 14.18 1.58 2.19
C ARG A 520 14.22 0.07 2.19
N ALA A 521 13.17 -0.53 1.64
CA ALA A 521 13.18 -1.94 1.28
C ALA A 521 14.16 -2.17 0.13
N ARG A 522 14.80 -3.34 0.11
CA ARG A 522 15.63 -3.76 -1.03
C ARG A 522 14.74 -4.42 -2.08
N ARG A 523 14.95 -4.03 -3.34
CA ARG A 523 14.23 -4.54 -4.51
C ARG A 523 15.17 -5.22 -5.49
N ASN A 524 14.68 -6.21 -6.23
CA ASN A 524 15.41 -6.80 -7.36
C ASN A 524 15.30 -5.91 -8.62
N GLY A 525 15.89 -6.36 -9.73
CA GLY A 525 15.83 -5.64 -11.02
C GLY A 525 14.42 -5.46 -11.57
N SER A 526 13.49 -6.36 -11.23
CA SER A 526 12.07 -6.30 -11.59
C SER A 526 11.24 -5.42 -10.65
N GLY A 527 11.84 -4.85 -9.59
CA GLY A 527 11.17 -3.99 -8.62
C GLY A 527 10.50 -4.72 -7.45
N ASP A 528 10.56 -6.05 -7.41
CA ASP A 528 9.99 -6.83 -6.31
C ASP A 528 10.80 -6.65 -5.03
N VAL A 529 10.11 -6.49 -3.91
CA VAL A 529 10.77 -6.45 -2.59
C VAL A 529 11.35 -7.82 -2.28
N VAL A 530 12.68 -7.87 -2.11
CA VAL A 530 13.42 -9.06 -1.68
C VAL A 530 13.80 -9.00 -0.20
N ALA A 531 13.83 -7.80 0.38
CA ALA A 531 13.97 -7.61 1.82
C ALA A 531 13.20 -6.34 2.24
N PRO A 532 12.06 -6.47 2.95
CA PRO A 532 11.27 -5.32 3.36
C PRO A 532 12.00 -4.53 4.44
N LEU A 533 11.62 -3.26 4.60
CA LEU A 533 12.11 -2.45 5.71
C LEU A 533 11.42 -2.89 6.99
N GLN A 534 12.22 -3.23 7.99
CA GLN A 534 11.78 -3.82 9.24
C GLN A 534 12.24 -2.99 10.43
N SER A 535 11.56 -3.20 11.56
CA SER A 535 12.07 -2.92 12.89
C SER A 535 12.05 -4.21 13.72
N GLN A 536 13.03 -4.42 14.60
CA GLN A 536 13.19 -5.73 15.25
C GLN A 536 13.83 -5.66 16.64
N ALA A 537 13.29 -6.47 17.56
CA ALA A 537 13.90 -6.87 18.85
C ALA A 537 14.39 -8.33 18.80
N GLY A 538 15.50 -8.59 18.10
CA GLY A 538 16.00 -9.94 17.83
C GLY A 538 17.33 -10.23 18.51
N SER A 539 18.15 -11.09 17.88
CA SER A 539 19.57 -11.23 18.27
C SER A 539 20.35 -9.93 18.06
N ARG A 540 19.92 -9.12 17.09
CA ARG A 540 20.36 -7.75 16.87
C ARG A 540 19.14 -6.85 16.76
N ASN A 541 19.11 -5.82 17.57
CA ASN A 541 18.05 -4.83 17.59
C ASN A 541 18.35 -3.71 16.60
N PHE A 542 17.31 -3.22 15.92
CA PHE A 542 17.38 -2.03 15.07
C PHE A 542 15.99 -1.45 14.87
N ARG A 543 15.89 -0.12 14.79
CA ARG A 543 14.64 0.59 14.46
C ARG A 543 14.29 0.53 12.99
N TYR A 544 15.30 0.57 12.13
CA TYR A 544 15.15 0.49 10.68
C TYR A 544 16.27 -0.37 10.10
N GLY A 545 15.89 -1.38 9.32
CA GLY A 545 16.84 -2.26 8.67
C GLY A 545 16.13 -3.33 7.85
N THR A 546 16.81 -3.91 6.88
CA THR A 546 16.21 -4.95 6.00
C THR A 546 16.52 -6.38 6.43
N GLY A 547 17.30 -6.54 7.51
CA GLY A 547 17.73 -7.84 8.02
C GLY A 547 18.46 -8.68 6.96
N ARG A 548 18.54 -9.99 7.22
CA ARG A 548 18.97 -10.98 6.23
C ARG A 548 17.80 -11.26 5.28
N PRO A 549 17.97 -11.19 3.95
CA PRO A 549 16.94 -11.59 3.00
C PRO A 549 16.46 -13.03 3.25
N ASP A 550 15.18 -13.30 3.01
CA ASP A 550 14.58 -14.64 3.07
C ASP A 550 14.77 -15.40 4.39
N TRP A 551 15.03 -14.71 5.51
CA TRP A 551 15.32 -15.38 6.78
C TRP A 551 14.21 -16.36 7.20
N TRP A 552 12.95 -16.06 6.87
CA TRP A 552 11.77 -16.89 7.17
C TRP A 552 11.70 -18.18 6.34
N LYS A 553 12.47 -18.30 5.26
CA LYS A 553 12.59 -19.51 4.44
C LYS A 553 13.64 -20.51 4.97
N GLY A 554 14.34 -20.18 6.06
CA GLY A 554 15.36 -21.07 6.63
C GLY A 554 14.79 -22.42 7.07
N ASP A 555 15.55 -23.50 6.88
CA ASP A 555 15.12 -24.89 7.12
C ASP A 555 14.64 -25.17 8.55
N GLN A 556 15.07 -24.35 9.50
CA GLN A 556 14.65 -24.40 10.89
C GLN A 556 13.20 -23.95 11.12
N PHE A 557 12.57 -23.30 10.13
CA PHE A 557 11.18 -22.90 10.16
C PHE A 557 10.30 -23.96 9.48
N ALA A 558 9.20 -24.32 10.14
CA ALA A 558 8.19 -25.18 9.54
C ALA A 558 7.27 -24.40 8.60
N ASP A 559 7.00 -23.13 8.93
CA ASP A 559 6.08 -22.29 8.19
C ASP A 559 6.33 -20.79 8.44
N SER A 560 5.82 -19.94 7.54
CA SER A 560 5.93 -18.49 7.64
C SER A 560 4.81 -17.78 6.90
N GLY A 561 4.46 -16.57 7.34
CA GLY A 561 3.43 -15.77 6.70
C GLY A 561 3.73 -14.27 6.78
N PHE A 562 3.21 -13.54 5.80
CA PHE A 562 3.24 -12.10 5.71
C PHE A 562 1.86 -11.58 6.05
N TRP A 563 1.74 -10.81 7.13
CA TRP A 563 0.46 -10.42 7.68
C TRP A 563 0.30 -8.92 7.66
N LEU A 564 -0.90 -8.48 7.35
CA LEU A 564 -1.28 -7.09 7.20
C LEU A 564 -2.53 -6.82 8.03
N HIS A 565 -2.52 -5.71 8.76
CA HIS A 565 -3.67 -5.17 9.49
C HIS A 565 -4.07 -3.81 8.92
N LEU A 566 -5.38 -3.57 8.95
CA LEU A 566 -6.05 -2.34 8.49
C LEU A 566 -5.62 -1.08 9.27
#